data_AF-A0A8C5KC53-F1
#
_entry.id   AF-A0A8C5KC53-F1
#
_cell.length_a   1.000
_cell.length_b   1.000
_cell.length_c   1.000
_cell.angle_alpha   90.00
_cell.angle_beta   90.00
_cell.angle_gamma   90.00
#
_symmetry.space_group_name_H-M   'P 1'
#
loop_
_entity.id
_entity.type
_entity.pdbx_description
1 polymer ?
#
loop_
_entity_poly.entity_id
_entity_poly.type
_entity_poly.pdbx_seq_one_letter_code
_entity_poly.pdbx_strand_id
1 'polypeptide(L)'
;LYRNGYHGDLNETFFVGDVDEGARKLVQTTYECLMQAIDAENKAVGVMKSGHVFTIEPMICEGGWQDETWPDGWTAVTRDGKRSAQFEHTLLVTDTGCEILTRRLDSSQPHFMSQF
;
A
#
# COMPACT_ATOMS: atom_id res chain seq x y z
N LEU A 1 -0.10 -1.49 14.57
CA LEU A 1 -0.36 -1.85 16.01
C LEU A 1 0.94 -2.30 16.69
N TYR A 2 1.01 -2.28 18.03
CA TYR A 2 2.13 -2.83 18.82
C TYR A 2 1.64 -3.89 19.82
N ARG A 3 2.25 -5.08 19.82
CA ARG A 3 1.91 -6.18 20.74
C ARG A 3 3.14 -7.06 21.02
N ASN A 4 3.39 -7.35 22.30
CA ASN A 4 4.45 -8.27 22.75
C ASN A 4 5.86 -7.99 22.16
N GLY A 5 6.21 -6.72 21.93
CA GLY A 5 7.51 -6.37 21.34
C GLY A 5 7.52 -6.20 19.83
N TYR A 6 6.40 -6.43 19.13
CA TYR A 6 6.32 -6.41 17.67
C TYR A 6 5.34 -5.35 17.17
N HIS A 7 5.73 -4.66 16.09
CA HIS A 7 4.86 -3.79 15.31
C HIS A 7 4.30 -4.55 14.09
N GLY A 8 3.07 -4.24 13.71
CA GLY A 8 2.47 -4.67 12.45
C GLY A 8 1.77 -3.50 11.77
N ASP A 9 1.90 -3.41 10.45
CA ASP A 9 1.51 -2.25 9.67
C ASP A 9 0.75 -2.59 8.38
N LEU A 10 -0.30 -1.83 8.12
CA LEU A 10 -1.15 -1.93 6.93
C LEU A 10 -1.98 -0.66 6.77
N ASN A 11 -2.32 -0.37 5.52
CA ASN A 11 -3.30 0.66 5.17
C ASN A 11 -4.09 0.26 3.90
N GLU A 12 -5.27 0.85 3.75
CA GLU A 12 -6.08 0.77 2.53
C GLU A 12 -6.68 2.15 2.23
N THR A 13 -6.83 2.47 0.93
CA THR A 13 -7.63 3.62 0.48
C THR A 13 -9.09 3.22 0.31
N PHE A 14 -10.01 4.02 0.85
CA PHE A 14 -11.47 3.77 0.79
C PHE A 14 -12.19 4.81 -0.07
N PHE A 15 -13.28 4.40 -0.72
CA PHE A 15 -14.25 5.33 -1.29
C PHE A 15 -15.22 5.82 -0.22
N VAL A 16 -15.64 7.09 -0.34
CA VAL A 16 -16.68 7.70 0.49
C VAL A 16 -17.88 8.00 -0.40
N GLY A 17 -18.86 7.09 -0.42
CA GLY A 17 -20.00 7.16 -1.33
C GLY A 17 -19.59 6.94 -2.78
N ASP A 18 -20.32 7.56 -3.71
CA ASP A 18 -20.01 7.50 -5.13
C ASP A 18 -18.80 8.39 -5.47
N VAL A 19 -17.85 7.82 -6.20
CA VAL A 19 -16.63 8.51 -6.66
C VAL A 19 -16.54 8.51 -8.18
N ASP A 20 -15.83 9.50 -8.73
CA ASP A 20 -15.57 9.61 -10.17
C ASP A 20 -14.65 8.50 -10.69
N GLU A 21 -14.64 8.34 -12.02
CA GLU A 21 -13.83 7.31 -12.71
C GLU A 21 -12.32 7.47 -12.45
N GLY A 22 -11.84 8.71 -12.30
CA GLY A 22 -10.44 8.99 -11.99
C GLY A 22 -10.03 8.43 -10.64
N ALA A 23 -10.85 8.64 -9.59
CA ALA A 23 -10.64 8.04 -8.28
C ALA A 23 -10.67 6.51 -8.33
N ARG A 24 -11.62 5.92 -9.06
CA ARG A 24 -11.70 4.46 -9.23
C ARG A 24 -10.44 3.91 -9.86
N LYS A 25 -9.98 4.55 -10.94
CA LYS A 25 -8.75 4.15 -11.63
C LYS A 25 -7.52 4.31 -10.73
N LEU A 26 -7.39 5.42 -10.03
CA LEU A 26 -6.26 5.68 -9.13
C LEU A 26 -6.16 4.60 -8.06
N VAL A 27 -7.25 4.32 -7.34
CA VAL A 27 -7.28 3.34 -6.26
C VAL A 27 -7.02 1.92 -6.78
N GLN A 28 -7.67 1.54 -7.89
CA GLN A 28 -7.44 0.24 -8.54
C GLN A 28 -5.98 0.06 -8.95
N THR A 29 -5.40 1.02 -9.66
CA THR A 29 -4.01 0.96 -10.12
C THR A 29 -3.03 0.90 -8.94
N THR A 30 -3.30 1.63 -7.87
CA THR A 30 -2.45 1.61 -6.66
C THR A 30 -2.44 0.22 -6.02
N TYR A 31 -3.61 -0.40 -5.88
CA TYR A 31 -3.72 -1.77 -5.38
C TYR A 31 -3.01 -2.78 -6.29
N GLU A 32 -3.18 -2.67 -7.61
CA GLU A 32 -2.47 -3.50 -8.58
C GLU A 32 -0.94 -3.37 -8.48
N CYS A 33 -0.43 -2.15 -8.27
CA CYS A 33 1.00 -1.91 -8.05
C CYS A 33 1.51 -2.65 -6.79
N LEU A 34 0.76 -2.60 -5.68
CA LEU A 34 1.10 -3.36 -4.47
C LEU A 34 1.17 -4.86 -4.77
N MET A 35 0.12 -5.43 -5.38
CA MET A 35 0.04 -6.86 -5.62
C MET A 35 1.12 -7.34 -6.60
N GLN A 36 1.39 -6.59 -7.67
CA GLN A 36 2.47 -6.90 -8.60
C GLN A 36 3.85 -6.85 -7.91
N ALA A 37 4.07 -5.91 -6.99
CA ALA A 37 5.33 -5.81 -6.26
C ALA A 37 5.52 -6.99 -5.28
N ILE A 38 4.44 -7.47 -4.66
CA ILE A 38 4.46 -8.67 -3.80
C ILE A 38 4.87 -9.92 -4.61
N ASP A 39 4.47 -10.00 -5.87
CA ASP A 39 4.74 -11.12 -6.77
C ASP A 39 6.07 -11.00 -7.57
N ALA A 40 6.83 -9.92 -7.38
CA ALA A 40 7.98 -9.57 -8.23
C ALA A 40 9.36 -9.84 -7.61
N GLU A 41 10.38 -9.89 -8.47
CA GLU A 41 11.79 -9.84 -8.08
C GLU A 41 12.26 -8.40 -7.83
N ASN A 42 13.04 -8.18 -6.76
CA ASN A 42 13.54 -6.86 -6.39
C ASN A 42 14.93 -6.55 -7.01
N LYS A 43 15.14 -5.29 -7.41
CA LYS A 43 16.41 -4.75 -7.92
C LYS A 43 17.11 -3.77 -6.97
N ALA A 44 16.53 -3.50 -5.81
CA ALA A 44 17.10 -2.63 -4.79
C ALA A 44 18.34 -3.26 -4.13
N VAL A 45 19.08 -2.47 -3.37
CA VAL A 45 20.22 -2.96 -2.59
C VAL A 45 19.73 -3.91 -1.50
N GLY A 46 20.31 -5.11 -1.47
CA GLY A 46 19.91 -6.21 -0.59
C GLY A 46 19.19 -7.31 -1.35
N VAL A 47 19.32 -8.54 -0.87
CA VAL A 47 18.64 -9.71 -1.44
C VAL A 47 17.69 -10.24 -0.38
N MET A 48 16.43 -10.45 -0.77
CA MET A 48 15.43 -11.05 0.13
C MET A 48 15.91 -12.43 0.59
N LYS A 49 15.71 -12.71 1.89
CA LYS A 49 16.00 -14.02 2.49
C LYS A 49 14.85 -14.41 3.37
N SER A 50 14.59 -15.72 3.45
CA SER A 50 13.61 -16.29 4.37
C SER A 50 13.81 -15.75 5.79
N GLY A 51 12.72 -15.33 6.43
CA GLY A 51 12.72 -14.68 7.73
C GLY A 51 12.83 -13.15 7.72
N HIS A 52 13.11 -12.52 6.57
CA HIS A 52 13.00 -11.06 6.46
C HIS A 52 11.53 -10.62 6.55
N VAL A 53 11.28 -9.53 7.27
CA VAL A 53 9.96 -8.90 7.38
C VAL A 53 10.07 -7.43 6.99
N PHE A 54 9.22 -6.97 6.07
CA PHE A 54 9.19 -5.59 5.60
C PHE A 54 7.82 -5.21 5.02
N THR A 55 7.59 -3.92 4.79
CA THR A 55 6.38 -3.38 4.17
C THR A 55 6.58 -3.13 2.68
N ILE A 56 5.52 -3.29 1.90
CA ILE A 56 5.39 -2.67 0.58
C ILE A 56 4.19 -1.74 0.67
N GLU A 57 4.38 -0.46 0.39
CA GLU A 57 3.41 0.61 0.69
C GLU A 57 3.30 1.71 -0.40
N PRO A 58 3.09 1.34 -1.68
CA PRO A 58 3.15 2.30 -2.79
C PRO A 58 2.13 3.43 -2.64
N MET A 59 2.64 4.66 -2.74
CA MET A 59 1.85 5.89 -2.85
C MET A 59 1.86 6.33 -4.32
N ILE A 60 0.69 6.36 -4.97
CA ILE A 60 0.55 6.70 -6.39
C ILE A 60 -0.27 7.98 -6.53
N CYS A 61 0.23 8.92 -7.34
CA CYS A 61 -0.40 10.21 -7.58
C CYS A 61 -1.01 10.29 -8.99
N GLU A 62 -2.12 10.99 -9.16
CA GLU A 62 -2.65 11.31 -10.50
C GLU A 62 -1.78 12.32 -11.27
N GLY A 63 -1.00 13.09 -10.53
CA GLY A 63 -0.20 14.21 -10.98
C GLY A 63 1.30 13.95 -11.03
N GLY A 64 2.06 14.98 -10.65
CA GLY A 64 3.48 14.86 -10.35
C GLY A 64 3.72 14.02 -9.09
N TRP A 65 4.94 13.48 -8.98
CA TRP A 65 5.38 12.69 -7.81
C TRP A 65 5.89 13.56 -6.65
N GLN A 66 6.12 14.85 -6.89
CA GLN A 66 6.72 15.74 -5.91
C GLN A 66 5.78 15.99 -4.73
N ASP A 67 6.32 15.86 -3.53
CA ASP A 67 5.64 16.12 -2.27
C ASP A 67 6.15 17.40 -1.57
N GLU A 68 5.33 17.93 -0.66
CA GLU A 68 5.73 18.92 0.33
C GLU A 68 5.05 18.63 1.68
N THR A 69 5.69 19.06 2.77
CA THR A 69 5.16 18.87 4.13
C THR A 69 4.45 20.13 4.61
N TRP A 70 3.24 19.97 5.15
CA TRP A 70 2.51 21.05 5.78
C TRP A 70 3.19 21.59 7.05
N PRO A 71 2.79 22.78 7.55
CA PRO A 71 3.39 23.39 8.75
C PRO A 71 3.26 22.56 10.04
N ASP A 72 2.40 21.54 10.06
CA ASP A 72 2.28 20.60 11.18
C ASP A 72 3.46 19.62 11.29
N GLY A 73 4.29 19.51 10.25
CA GLY A 73 5.45 18.63 10.21
C GLY A 73 5.12 17.15 9.97
N TRP A 74 3.88 16.83 9.60
CA TRP A 74 3.40 15.45 9.42
C TRP A 74 2.68 15.23 8.09
N THR A 75 1.79 16.14 7.68
CA THR A 75 0.99 15.92 6.48
C THR A 75 1.83 16.14 5.23
N ALA A 76 2.14 15.05 4.52
CA ALA A 76 2.74 15.08 3.19
C ALA A 76 1.64 15.22 2.13
N VAL A 77 1.75 16.23 1.26
CA VAL A 77 0.81 16.48 0.17
C VAL A 77 1.53 16.53 -1.17
N THR A 78 0.81 16.22 -2.24
CA THR A 78 1.29 16.45 -3.61
C THR A 78 1.44 17.96 -3.85
N ARG A 79 2.56 18.37 -4.45
CA ARG A 79 2.83 19.79 -4.73
C ARG A 79 1.87 20.41 -5.75
N ASP A 80 1.23 19.59 -6.58
CA ASP A 80 0.25 20.03 -7.57
C ASP A 80 -1.21 19.93 -7.10
N GLY A 81 -1.45 19.48 -5.85
CA GLY A 81 -2.77 19.37 -5.24
C GLY A 81 -3.68 18.28 -5.84
N LYS A 82 -3.17 17.42 -6.72
CA LYS A 82 -3.94 16.27 -7.25
C LYS A 82 -3.98 15.11 -6.27
N ARG A 83 -4.90 14.17 -6.48
CA ARG A 83 -5.12 13.04 -5.56
C ARG A 83 -3.93 12.08 -5.55
N SER A 84 -3.76 11.44 -4.40
CA SER A 84 -2.87 10.29 -4.19
C SER A 84 -3.65 9.18 -3.50
N ALA A 85 -3.26 7.93 -3.74
CA ALA A 85 -3.80 6.75 -3.06
C ALA A 85 -2.66 5.85 -2.58
N GLN A 86 -2.93 5.05 -1.56
CA GLN A 86 -1.97 4.13 -0.95
C GLN A 86 -2.64 2.79 -0.56
N PHE A 87 -1.86 1.72 -0.65
CA PHE A 87 -2.15 0.43 -0.03
C PHE A 87 -0.87 -0.10 0.60
N GLU A 88 -0.99 -0.91 1.65
CA GLU A 88 0.16 -1.49 2.32
C GLU A 88 -0.11 -2.87 2.90
N HIS A 89 0.93 -3.71 2.84
CA HIS A 89 1.00 -4.93 3.63
C HIS A 89 2.36 -5.12 4.30
N THR A 90 2.34 -5.70 5.50
CA THR A 90 3.50 -6.32 6.14
C THR A 90 3.69 -7.73 5.57
N LEU A 91 4.89 -8.01 5.06
CA LEU A 91 5.25 -9.26 4.39
C LEU A 91 6.34 -10.00 5.17
N LEU A 92 6.20 -11.32 5.29
CA LEU A 92 7.26 -12.23 5.74
C LEU A 92 7.79 -13.01 4.55
N VAL A 93 9.08 -12.90 4.25
CA VAL A 93 9.72 -13.74 3.23
C VAL A 93 9.83 -15.17 3.74
N THR A 94 9.42 -16.13 2.93
CA THR A 94 9.52 -17.57 3.19
C THR A 94 10.54 -18.21 2.23
N ASP A 95 10.75 -19.53 2.34
CA ASP A 95 11.72 -20.23 1.48
C ASP A 95 11.33 -20.25 0.00
N THR A 96 10.04 -20.06 -0.32
CA THR A 96 9.50 -20.19 -1.67
C THR A 96 8.68 -18.98 -2.14
N GLY A 97 8.66 -17.89 -1.38
CA GLY A 97 7.83 -16.72 -1.68
C GLY A 97 7.69 -15.79 -0.47
N CYS A 98 6.46 -15.31 -0.22
CA CYS A 98 6.15 -14.55 0.98
C CYS A 98 4.80 -14.97 1.60
N GLU A 99 4.66 -14.68 2.89
CA GLU A 99 3.39 -14.67 3.59
C GLU A 99 2.96 -13.22 3.81
N ILE A 100 1.74 -12.88 3.36
CA ILE A 100 1.11 -11.59 3.65
C ILE A 100 0.51 -11.68 5.07
N LEU A 101 1.18 -11.06 6.05
CA LEU A 101 0.81 -11.14 7.47
C LEU A 101 -0.45 -10.33 7.79
N THR A 102 -0.74 -9.31 6.98
CA THR A 102 -1.85 -8.36 7.16
C THR A 102 -2.98 -8.57 6.16
N ARG A 103 -3.05 -9.74 5.51
CA ARG A 103 -4.13 -10.08 4.60
C ARG A 103 -5.47 -10.21 5.33
N ARG A 104 -6.56 -9.95 4.61
CA ARG A 104 -7.89 -10.35 5.07
C ARG A 104 -8.01 -11.87 5.12
N LEU A 105 -8.69 -12.38 6.13
CA LEU A 105 -8.91 -13.82 6.35
C LEU A 105 -10.32 -14.27 5.95
N ASP A 106 -11.26 -13.33 5.93
CA ASP A 106 -12.69 -13.53 5.69
C ASP A 106 -13.11 -13.18 4.26
N SER A 107 -12.21 -12.56 3.48
CA SER A 107 -12.47 -12.10 2.12
C SER A 107 -11.20 -12.15 1.28
N SER A 108 -11.36 -12.35 -0.03
CA SER A 108 -10.28 -12.34 -1.01
C SER A 108 -10.01 -10.96 -1.63
N GLN A 109 -10.77 -9.92 -1.25
CA GLN A 109 -10.74 -8.60 -1.89
C GLN A 109 -10.56 -7.47 -0.86
N PRO A 110 -9.85 -6.38 -1.23
CA PRO A 110 -9.77 -5.17 -0.42
C PRO A 110 -11.14 -4.49 -0.33
N HIS A 111 -11.28 -3.58 0.63
CA HIS A 111 -12.59 -3.01 0.94
C HIS A 111 -13.21 -2.24 -0.22
N PHE A 112 -12.43 -1.47 -1.01
CA PHE A 112 -12.96 -0.68 -2.12
C PHE A 112 -13.63 -1.51 -3.23
N MET A 113 -13.26 -2.80 -3.35
CA MET A 113 -13.87 -3.74 -4.30
C MET A 113 -15.10 -4.45 -3.73
N SER A 114 -15.26 -4.47 -2.41
CA SER A 114 -16.40 -5.07 -1.72
C SER A 114 -17.61 -4.13 -1.57
N GLN A 115 -17.49 -2.88 -2.03
CA GLN A 115 -18.54 -1.86 -1.92
C GLN A 115 -19.58 -1.89 -3.07
N PHE A 116 -19.52 -2.88 -3.98
CA PHE A 116 -20.44 -3.05 -5.11
C PHE A 116 -20.95 -4.49 -5.21
#